data_AF-A0A7Y3EXA5-F1
#
_entry.id   AF-A0A7Y3EXA5-F1
#
_cell.length_a   1.000
_cell.length_b   1.000
_cell.length_c   1.000
_cell.angle_alpha   90.00
_cell.angle_beta   90.00
_cell.angle_gamma   90.00
#
_symmetry.space_group_name_H-M   'P 1'
#
loop_
_entity.id
_entity.type
_entity.pdbx_description
1 polymer ?
#
loop_
_entity_poly.entity_id
_entity_poly.type
_entity_poly.pdbx_seq_one_letter_code
_entity_poly.pdbx_strand_id
1 'polypeptide(L)'
;MPSNKITSFAPVISVSVIIIVTGLAYISLSSSRIFTIFLAAIFIISAIQALFTIHAENQKGKKNRSQAVSDDNQNEPEVNWQENNEQNVGSSISLAEYLTINNFQLTQKIIDAIEWKRYELLCHLVLKASGYRSQLTGNGADEGVDIRIFDDGDRTKAIYLVQCKKWHKNRKVKREHIQQLRGQMATENVDKGGYCATSGFTKPAREYAMANNIELFDQHTLTKSFNELKMYDRQLILRELLDGDYWTPSCPSCGEKFAKIRQKNGKMKWGCKKVKAHGWTQMHYY
;
A
#
# COMPACT_ATOMS: atom_id res chain seq x y z
N MET A 1 -81.75 17.60 0.07
CA MET A 1 -82.96 16.98 -0.50
C MET A 1 -82.81 16.94 -2.03
N PRO A 2 -83.31 15.92 -2.74
CA PRO A 2 -82.48 14.80 -3.21
C PRO A 2 -82.41 14.62 -4.75
N SER A 3 -81.60 13.63 -5.16
CA SER A 3 -81.82 12.75 -6.33
C SER A 3 -81.45 13.33 -7.72
N ASN A 4 -81.02 12.58 -8.73
CA ASN A 4 -80.81 11.14 -8.87
C ASN A 4 -79.89 10.89 -10.08
N LYS A 5 -79.12 9.82 -10.02
CA LYS A 5 -78.32 9.28 -11.14
C LYS A 5 -79.23 8.65 -12.20
N ILE A 6 -78.83 8.70 -13.46
CA ILE A 6 -79.19 7.70 -14.47
C ILE A 6 -77.90 7.04 -14.97
N THR A 7 -77.83 5.73 -14.77
CA THR A 7 -76.81 4.81 -15.25
C THR A 7 -77.13 4.36 -16.68
N SER A 8 -76.12 4.35 -17.56
CA SER A 8 -76.16 3.65 -18.85
C SER A 8 -75.23 2.44 -18.80
N PHE A 9 -75.77 1.26 -19.10
CA PHE A 9 -75.05 0.00 -19.27
C PHE A 9 -74.36 -0.06 -20.65
N ALA A 10 -73.17 -0.65 -20.72
CA ALA A 10 -72.54 -1.15 -21.95
C ALA A 10 -71.99 -2.57 -21.71
N PRO A 11 -71.94 -3.44 -22.74
CA PRO A 11 -71.85 -4.90 -22.57
C PRO A 11 -70.43 -5.41 -22.29
N VAL A 12 -70.35 -6.41 -21.41
CA VAL A 12 -69.14 -7.16 -21.08
C VAL A 12 -68.85 -8.17 -22.19
N ILE A 13 -67.85 -7.88 -23.04
CA ILE A 13 -67.29 -8.88 -23.95
C ILE A 13 -66.46 -9.86 -23.09
N SER A 14 -66.85 -11.13 -23.10
CA SER A 14 -66.21 -12.20 -22.33
C SER A 14 -64.71 -12.30 -22.64
N VAL A 15 -63.88 -12.16 -21.59
CA VAL A 15 -62.40 -12.22 -21.62
C VAL A 15 -61.89 -13.47 -22.34
N SER A 16 -62.66 -14.56 -22.32
CA SER A 16 -62.30 -15.82 -22.99
C SER A 16 -62.19 -15.68 -24.51
N VAL A 17 -62.95 -14.79 -25.14
CA VAL A 17 -62.93 -14.60 -26.61
C VAL A 17 -61.66 -13.83 -27.04
N ILE A 18 -61.23 -12.86 -26.23
CA ILE A 18 -60.01 -12.07 -26.51
C ILE A 18 -58.76 -12.96 -26.39
N ILE A 19 -58.72 -13.88 -25.43
CA ILE A 19 -57.58 -14.79 -25.24
C ILE A 19 -57.43 -15.78 -26.41
N ILE A 20 -58.54 -16.29 -26.95
CA ILE A 20 -58.49 -17.23 -28.08
C ILE A 20 -58.05 -16.52 -29.37
N VAL A 21 -58.56 -15.31 -29.63
CA VAL A 21 -58.20 -14.54 -30.84
C VAL A 21 -56.74 -14.06 -30.78
N THR A 22 -56.24 -13.67 -29.60
CA THR A 22 -54.83 -13.28 -29.42
C THR A 22 -53.88 -14.47 -29.44
N GLY A 23 -54.28 -15.63 -28.89
CA GLY A 23 -53.51 -16.87 -28.92
C GLY A 23 -53.34 -17.45 -30.33
N LEU A 24 -54.40 -17.42 -31.16
CA LEU A 24 -54.33 -17.87 -32.55
C LEU A 24 -53.52 -16.90 -33.44
N ALA A 25 -53.52 -15.60 -33.15
CA ALA A 25 -52.64 -14.62 -33.81
C ALA A 25 -51.15 -14.81 -33.42
N TYR A 26 -50.87 -15.18 -32.18
CA TYR A 26 -49.49 -15.45 -31.70
C TYR A 26 -48.89 -16.70 -32.36
N ILE A 27 -49.68 -17.76 -32.53
CA ILE A 27 -49.22 -19.01 -33.15
C ILE A 27 -49.02 -18.83 -34.67
N SER A 28 -49.79 -17.93 -35.32
CA SER A 28 -49.60 -17.61 -36.75
C SER A 28 -48.39 -16.69 -37.01
N LEU A 29 -48.00 -15.81 -36.07
CA LEU A 29 -46.81 -14.95 -36.21
C LEU A 29 -45.48 -15.62 -35.79
N SER A 30 -45.54 -16.77 -35.12
CA SER A 30 -44.38 -17.57 -34.68
C SER A 30 -43.51 -18.11 -35.84
N SER A 31 -44.01 -18.07 -37.07
CA SER A 31 -43.33 -18.61 -38.27
C SER A 31 -42.70 -17.55 -39.19
N SER A 32 -42.64 -16.28 -38.75
CA SER A 32 -42.10 -15.18 -39.55
C SER A 32 -40.68 -14.80 -39.13
N ARG A 33 -39.78 -14.65 -40.11
CA ARG A 33 -38.41 -14.09 -39.93
C ARG A 33 -38.40 -12.78 -39.13
N ILE A 34 -39.53 -12.07 -39.09
CA ILE A 34 -39.72 -10.84 -38.34
C ILE A 34 -39.56 -11.07 -36.83
N PHE A 35 -40.10 -12.16 -36.25
CA PHE A 35 -39.98 -12.42 -34.81
C PHE A 35 -38.55 -12.73 -34.40
N THR A 36 -37.80 -13.48 -35.21
CA THR A 36 -36.37 -13.74 -34.99
C THR A 36 -35.54 -12.46 -35.10
N ILE A 37 -35.89 -11.55 -36.01
CA ILE A 37 -35.23 -10.23 -36.12
C ILE A 37 -35.51 -9.38 -34.87
N PHE A 38 -36.74 -9.41 -34.35
CA PHE A 38 -37.10 -8.70 -33.11
C PHE A 38 -36.32 -9.23 -31.89
N LEU A 39 -36.21 -10.55 -31.72
CA LEU A 39 -35.42 -11.12 -30.63
C LEU A 39 -33.92 -10.79 -30.76
N ALA A 40 -33.37 -10.86 -31.98
CA ALA A 40 -31.98 -10.47 -32.23
C ALA A 40 -31.72 -8.99 -31.90
N ALA A 41 -32.65 -8.09 -32.23
CA ALA A 41 -32.56 -6.67 -31.91
C ALA A 41 -32.51 -6.42 -30.39
N ILE A 42 -33.31 -7.15 -29.60
CA ILE A 42 -33.31 -7.03 -28.13
C ILE A 42 -31.94 -7.45 -27.55
N PHE A 43 -31.35 -8.55 -28.03
CA PHE A 43 -30.03 -8.99 -27.60
C PHE A 43 -28.93 -7.98 -27.95
N ILE A 44 -28.99 -7.38 -29.14
CA ILE A 44 -28.03 -6.35 -29.58
C ILE A 44 -28.13 -5.11 -28.68
N ILE A 45 -29.34 -4.66 -28.34
CA ILE A 45 -29.54 -3.49 -27.46
C ILE A 45 -28.96 -3.76 -26.06
N SER A 46 -29.20 -4.96 -25.51
CA SER A 46 -28.65 -5.36 -24.21
C SER A 46 -27.11 -5.42 -24.22
N ALA A 47 -26.50 -5.94 -25.29
CA ALA A 47 -25.05 -5.98 -25.45
C ALA A 47 -24.45 -4.57 -25.55
N ILE A 48 -25.10 -3.65 -26.28
CA ILE A 48 -24.67 -2.25 -26.38
C ILE A 48 -24.72 -1.57 -25.00
N GLN A 49 -25.78 -1.78 -24.22
CA GLN A 49 -25.88 -1.24 -22.86
C GLN A 49 -24.78 -1.77 -21.93
N ALA A 50 -24.45 -3.06 -22.01
CA ALA A 50 -23.35 -3.66 -21.25
C ALA A 50 -22.00 -3.04 -21.62
N LEU A 51 -21.73 -2.85 -22.92
CA LEU A 51 -20.51 -2.20 -23.41
C LEU A 51 -20.39 -0.74 -22.95
N PHE A 52 -21.49 0.01 -22.95
CA PHE A 52 -21.52 1.37 -22.40
C PHE A 52 -21.22 1.41 -20.90
N THR A 53 -21.75 0.44 -20.15
CA THR A 53 -21.52 0.35 -18.69
C THR A 53 -20.06 0.04 -18.38
N ILE A 54 -19.46 -0.93 -19.09
CA ILE A 54 -18.04 -1.28 -18.98
C ILE A 54 -17.15 -0.09 -19.37
N HIS A 55 -17.50 0.66 -20.43
CA HIS A 55 -16.74 1.84 -20.83
C HIS A 55 -16.82 2.96 -19.78
N ALA A 56 -17.99 3.18 -19.18
CA ALA A 56 -18.17 4.18 -18.12
C ALA A 56 -17.38 3.83 -16.85
N GLU A 57 -17.32 2.56 -16.46
CA GLU A 57 -16.49 2.10 -15.34
C GLU A 57 -14.99 2.25 -15.63
N ASN A 58 -14.54 1.92 -16.85
CA ASN A 58 -13.15 2.13 -17.25
C ASN A 58 -12.75 3.62 -17.27
N GLN A 59 -13.67 4.52 -17.64
CA GLN A 59 -13.43 5.97 -17.56
C GLN A 59 -13.36 6.47 -16.10
N LYS A 60 -14.23 5.98 -15.20
CA LYS A 60 -14.15 6.27 -13.75
C LYS A 60 -12.84 5.76 -13.14
N GLY A 61 -12.39 4.56 -13.53
CA GLY A 61 -11.11 3.98 -13.11
C GLY A 61 -9.91 4.82 -13.54
N LYS A 62 -9.91 5.36 -14.78
CA LYS A 62 -8.88 6.30 -15.24
C LYS A 62 -8.91 7.62 -14.49
N LYS A 63 -10.10 8.20 -14.25
CA LYS A 63 -10.26 9.49 -13.55
C LYS A 63 -9.79 9.40 -12.10
N ASN A 64 -10.14 8.32 -11.39
CA ASN A 64 -9.66 8.03 -10.03
C ASN A 64 -8.15 7.79 -9.99
N ARG A 65 -7.56 7.13 -11.00
CA ARG A 65 -6.11 6.94 -11.11
C ARG A 65 -5.37 8.26 -11.37
N SER A 66 -5.92 9.14 -12.21
CA SER A 66 -5.32 10.47 -12.44
C SER A 66 -5.43 11.41 -11.24
N GLN A 67 -6.46 11.26 -10.40
CA GLN A 67 -6.67 12.10 -9.22
C GLN A 67 -5.89 11.60 -8.00
N ALA A 68 -5.66 10.28 -7.89
CA ALA A 68 -4.72 9.71 -6.92
C ALA A 68 -3.24 10.07 -7.23
N VAL A 69 -2.91 10.32 -8.50
CA VAL A 69 -1.56 10.73 -8.93
C VAL A 69 -1.30 12.24 -8.71
N SER A 70 -2.34 13.08 -8.66
CA SER A 70 -2.17 14.53 -8.48
C SER A 70 -1.98 14.99 -7.03
N ASP A 71 -2.39 14.19 -6.04
CA ASP A 71 -2.33 14.55 -4.61
C ASP A 71 -1.03 14.14 -3.90
N ASP A 72 -0.14 13.42 -4.60
CA ASP A 72 1.15 12.94 -4.08
C ASP A 72 2.32 13.78 -4.66
N ASN A 73 2.07 15.06 -4.96
CA ASN A 73 3.11 16.02 -5.36
C ASN A 73 3.98 16.39 -4.15
N GLN A 74 4.77 15.41 -3.69
CA GLN A 74 5.81 15.55 -2.70
C GLN A 74 6.84 16.52 -3.27
N ASN A 75 7.00 17.69 -2.65
CA ASN A 75 8.13 18.55 -2.91
C ASN A 75 9.40 17.78 -2.55
N GLU A 76 10.17 17.35 -3.57
CA GLU A 76 11.52 16.78 -3.41
C GLU A 76 12.29 17.70 -2.45
N PRO A 77 12.75 17.21 -1.29
CA PRO A 77 13.36 18.08 -0.29
C PRO A 77 14.60 18.70 -0.91
N GLU A 78 14.60 20.03 -0.98
CA GLU A 78 15.77 20.78 -1.40
C GLU A 78 16.88 20.48 -0.39
N VAL A 79 17.91 19.75 -0.82
CA VAL A 79 18.95 19.29 0.09
C VAL A 79 19.84 20.49 0.40
N ASN A 80 19.62 21.11 1.55
CA ASN A 80 20.49 22.15 2.07
C ASN A 80 21.80 21.50 2.57
N TRP A 81 22.76 21.41 1.65
CA TRP A 81 24.13 21.05 1.96
C TRP A 81 24.82 22.26 2.59
N GLN A 82 24.50 22.57 3.84
CA GLN A 82 25.46 23.33 4.64
C GLN A 82 26.71 22.45 4.73
N GLU A 83 27.76 22.81 3.99
CA GLU A 83 29.11 22.43 4.33
C GLU A 83 29.33 22.97 5.73
N ASN A 84 29.08 22.13 6.73
CA ASN A 84 29.38 22.48 8.10
C ASN A 84 30.89 22.68 8.13
N ASN A 85 31.32 23.94 8.07
CA ASN A 85 32.61 24.39 8.53
C ASN A 85 32.89 23.62 9.83
N GLU A 86 33.98 22.87 9.85
CA GLU A 86 34.49 22.09 10.98
C GLU A 86 34.85 22.94 12.22
N GLN A 87 34.31 24.16 12.34
CA GLN A 87 34.71 25.17 13.31
C GLN A 87 33.61 25.58 14.29
N ASN A 88 32.78 24.64 14.71
CA ASN A 88 31.96 24.81 15.91
C ASN A 88 31.76 23.47 16.63
N VAL A 89 32.87 22.87 17.07
CA VAL A 89 32.85 21.64 17.86
C VAL A 89 32.76 22.00 19.35
N GLY A 90 31.55 22.29 19.81
CA GLY A 90 31.18 21.97 21.18
C GLY A 90 31.24 20.45 21.32
N SER A 91 32.21 19.94 22.10
CA SER A 91 32.52 18.52 22.40
C SER A 91 31.60 17.50 21.72
N SER A 92 31.85 17.19 20.45
CA SER A 92 31.14 16.12 19.75
C SER A 92 31.69 14.78 20.25
N ILE A 93 31.01 14.16 21.21
CA ILE A 93 31.32 12.79 21.64
C ILE A 93 31.29 11.86 20.42
N SER A 94 32.19 10.87 20.41
CA SER A 94 32.23 9.89 19.29
C SER A 94 30.95 9.04 19.26
N LEU A 95 30.63 8.40 18.12
CA LEU A 95 29.47 7.51 18.05
C LEU A 95 29.57 6.36 19.08
N ALA A 96 30.76 5.78 19.24
CA ALA A 96 30.99 4.72 20.22
C ALA A 96 30.76 5.21 21.67
N GLU A 97 31.19 6.42 21.98
CA GLU A 97 30.96 7.07 23.27
C GLU A 97 29.49 7.39 23.49
N TYR A 98 28.79 7.92 22.48
CA TYR A 98 27.34 8.15 22.52
C TYR A 98 26.58 6.86 22.82
N LEU A 99 26.89 5.75 22.14
CA LEU A 99 26.24 4.46 22.37
C LEU A 99 26.50 3.94 23.78
N THR A 100 27.73 4.06 24.27
CA THR A 100 28.11 3.63 25.62
C THR A 100 27.36 4.42 26.69
N ILE A 101 27.33 5.75 26.59
CA ILE A 101 26.61 6.64 27.53
C ILE A 101 25.11 6.33 27.55
N ASN A 102 24.53 6.01 26.40
CA ASN A 102 23.10 5.66 26.28
C ASN A 102 22.82 4.17 26.56
N ASN A 103 23.78 3.43 27.13
CA ASN A 103 23.67 2.00 27.44
C ASN A 103 23.19 1.15 26.25
N PHE A 104 23.62 1.51 25.04
CA PHE A 104 23.24 0.85 23.79
C PHE A 104 21.71 0.76 23.60
N GLN A 105 20.96 1.74 24.10
CA GLN A 105 19.54 1.85 23.80
C GLN A 105 19.32 2.41 22.40
N LEU A 106 18.26 1.95 21.73
CA LEU A 106 17.77 2.58 20.52
C LEU A 106 17.09 3.89 20.90
N THR A 107 17.63 5.00 20.42
CA THR A 107 17.13 6.35 20.70
C THR A 107 16.47 6.95 19.47
N GLN A 108 15.66 8.01 19.67
CA GLN A 108 15.09 8.78 18.56
C GLN A 108 16.18 9.31 17.61
N LYS A 109 17.34 9.73 18.15
CA LYS A 109 18.46 10.23 17.34
C LYS A 109 18.97 9.18 16.36
N ILE A 110 19.07 7.92 16.80
CA ILE A 110 19.48 6.80 15.94
C ILE A 110 18.41 6.53 14.87
N ILE A 111 17.14 6.47 15.25
CA ILE A 111 16.03 6.21 14.30
C ILE A 111 15.92 7.30 13.25
N ASP A 112 16.10 8.57 13.62
CA ASP A 112 16.04 9.69 12.69
C ASP A 112 17.23 9.65 11.72
N ALA A 113 18.42 9.24 12.18
CA ALA A 113 19.65 9.21 11.41
C ALA A 113 19.76 8.06 10.39
N ILE A 114 19.21 6.88 10.70
CA ILE A 114 19.32 5.71 9.80
C ILE A 114 18.44 5.88 8.56
N GLU A 115 18.85 5.36 7.41
CA GLU A 115 18.04 5.33 6.20
C GLU A 115 16.94 4.25 6.22
N TRP A 116 16.10 4.18 5.19
CA TRP A 116 14.97 3.24 5.12
C TRP A 116 15.40 1.77 5.09
N LYS A 117 16.47 1.42 4.36
CA LYS A 117 17.00 0.03 4.38
C LYS A 117 17.57 -0.37 5.73
N ARG A 118 18.18 0.59 6.43
CA ARG A 118 18.69 0.36 7.78
C ARG A 118 17.53 0.18 8.76
N TYR A 119 16.39 0.82 8.52
CA TYR A 119 15.17 0.56 9.28
C TYR A 119 14.58 -0.84 9.02
N GLU A 120 14.55 -1.32 7.77
CA GLU A 120 14.21 -2.72 7.44
C GLU A 120 15.14 -3.70 8.15
N LEU A 121 16.46 -3.45 8.09
CA LEU A 121 17.47 -4.22 8.80
C LEU A 121 17.23 -4.23 10.31
N LEU A 122 16.93 -3.06 10.91
CA LEU A 122 16.60 -2.95 12.34
C LEU A 122 15.39 -3.83 12.70
N CYS A 123 14.30 -3.74 11.94
CA CYS A 123 13.11 -4.57 12.15
C CYS A 123 13.44 -6.07 12.07
N HIS A 124 14.23 -6.47 11.06
CA HIS A 124 14.69 -7.86 10.91
C HIS A 124 15.52 -8.33 12.10
N LEU A 125 16.52 -7.54 12.50
CA LEU A 125 17.43 -7.89 13.58
C LEU A 125 16.72 -7.97 14.94
N VAL A 126 15.75 -7.09 15.20
CA VAL A 126 14.91 -7.18 16.40
C VAL A 126 14.10 -8.49 16.40
N LEU A 127 13.43 -8.82 15.30
CA LEU A 127 12.70 -10.09 15.18
C LEU A 127 13.61 -11.30 15.40
N LYS A 128 14.80 -11.28 14.78
CA LYS A 128 15.79 -12.36 14.92
C LYS A 128 16.26 -12.51 16.36
N ALA A 129 16.56 -11.40 17.05
CA ALA A 129 16.96 -11.40 18.45
C ALA A 129 15.81 -11.79 19.40
N SER A 130 14.55 -11.56 19.01
CA SER A 130 13.36 -12.07 19.70
C SER A 130 13.11 -13.57 19.48
N GLY A 131 13.97 -14.28 18.76
CA GLY A 131 13.91 -15.73 18.56
C GLY A 131 13.20 -16.16 17.28
N TYR A 132 12.77 -15.24 16.43
CA TYR A 132 12.13 -15.59 15.17
C TYR A 132 13.16 -15.94 14.09
N ARG A 133 12.85 -16.97 13.29
CA ARG A 133 13.62 -17.29 12.08
C ARG A 133 13.19 -16.39 10.92
N SER A 134 13.71 -15.16 10.93
CA SER A 134 13.39 -14.15 9.91
C SER A 134 14.46 -14.07 8.82
N GLN A 135 14.06 -13.62 7.63
CA GLN A 135 14.93 -13.35 6.48
C GLN A 135 14.51 -12.04 5.82
N LEU A 136 15.48 -11.17 5.53
CA LEU A 136 15.25 -9.98 4.69
C LEU A 136 15.02 -10.37 3.23
N THR A 137 14.10 -9.69 2.58
CA THR A 137 13.95 -9.75 1.13
C THR A 137 14.99 -8.86 0.47
N GLY A 138 15.52 -9.28 -0.69
CA GLY A 138 16.60 -8.59 -1.38
C GLY A 138 16.15 -7.30 -2.07
N ASN A 139 17.11 -6.60 -2.68
CA ASN A 139 16.85 -5.38 -3.44
C ASN A 139 16.04 -5.70 -4.71
N GLY A 140 14.76 -5.34 -4.73
CA GLY A 140 13.89 -5.44 -5.91
C GLY A 140 12.69 -4.51 -5.77
N ALA A 141 12.24 -3.94 -6.90
CA ALA A 141 11.13 -2.99 -6.94
C ALA A 141 9.76 -3.61 -6.63
N ASP A 142 9.68 -4.94 -6.62
CA ASP A 142 8.45 -5.71 -6.48
C ASP A 142 8.72 -6.71 -5.36
N GLU A 143 8.17 -6.55 -4.16
CA GLU A 143 7.04 -7.40 -3.74
C GLU A 143 6.29 -6.83 -2.52
N GLY A 144 6.68 -5.66 -2.00
CA GLY A 144 6.01 -5.03 -0.85
C GLY A 144 6.17 -5.78 0.49
N VAL A 145 6.89 -6.91 0.53
CA VAL A 145 7.27 -7.63 1.75
C VAL A 145 8.76 -7.45 1.96
N ASP A 146 9.15 -6.98 3.14
CA ASP A 146 10.54 -6.66 3.49
C ASP A 146 11.18 -7.77 4.34
N ILE A 147 10.38 -8.52 5.10
CA ILE A 147 10.84 -9.62 5.95
C ILE A 147 9.88 -10.80 5.87
N ARG A 148 10.42 -12.01 5.72
CA ARG A 148 9.68 -13.28 5.83
C ARG A 148 10.10 -14.01 7.09
N ILE A 149 9.14 -14.52 7.87
CA ILE A 149 9.41 -15.39 9.02
C ILE A 149 8.97 -16.80 8.68
N PHE A 150 9.83 -17.76 8.99
CA PHE A 150 9.63 -19.17 8.72
C PHE A 150 9.40 -19.96 10.00
N ASP A 151 8.74 -21.10 9.87
CA ASP A 151 8.64 -22.06 10.95
C ASP A 151 10.00 -22.72 11.22
N ASP A 152 10.15 -23.27 12.41
CA ASP A 152 11.36 -24.00 12.77
C ASP A 152 11.50 -25.32 11.99
N GLY A 153 10.37 -25.96 11.64
CA GLY A 153 10.32 -27.22 10.88
C GLY A 153 10.33 -27.07 9.36
N ASP A 154 9.83 -25.96 8.81
CA ASP A 154 9.75 -25.72 7.36
C ASP A 154 10.34 -24.35 6.98
N ARG A 155 11.38 -24.37 6.13
CA ARG A 155 12.11 -23.19 5.65
C ARG A 155 11.68 -22.75 4.25
N THR A 156 10.77 -23.48 3.62
CA THR A 156 10.35 -23.23 2.23
C THR A 156 9.15 -22.32 2.16
N LYS A 157 8.29 -22.32 3.19
CA LYS A 157 7.09 -21.49 3.25
C LYS A 157 7.13 -20.52 4.42
N ALA A 158 6.96 -19.23 4.13
CA ALA A 158 6.80 -18.22 5.16
C ALA A 158 5.47 -18.44 5.92
N ILE A 159 5.50 -18.22 7.23
CA ILE A 159 4.31 -18.26 8.11
C ILE A 159 3.87 -16.86 8.55
N TYR A 160 4.69 -15.85 8.29
CA TYR A 160 4.42 -14.46 8.62
C TYR A 160 5.18 -13.54 7.67
N LEU A 161 4.49 -12.54 7.13
CA LEU A 161 5.08 -11.52 6.25
C LEU A 161 5.12 -10.17 6.96
N VAL A 162 6.24 -9.45 6.85
CA VAL A 162 6.39 -8.12 7.43
C VAL A 162 6.70 -7.10 6.35
N GLN A 163 6.02 -5.97 6.41
CA GLN A 163 6.36 -4.77 5.65
C GLN A 163 6.86 -3.66 6.59
N CYS A 164 7.93 -2.98 6.23
CA CYS A 164 8.56 -1.92 6.98
C CYS A 164 8.50 -0.62 6.18
N LYS A 165 8.09 0.47 6.83
CA LYS A 165 8.05 1.81 6.23
C LYS A 165 8.69 2.84 7.16
N LYS A 166 9.86 3.32 6.79
CA LYS A 166 10.43 4.54 7.36
C LYS A 166 9.90 5.74 6.59
N TRP A 167 8.91 6.43 7.15
CA TRP A 167 8.31 7.65 6.59
C TRP A 167 8.46 8.82 7.56
N HIS A 168 8.34 10.04 7.02
CA HIS A 168 8.27 11.24 7.85
C HIS A 168 7.13 11.16 8.88
N LYS A 169 7.37 11.66 10.09
CA LYS A 169 6.43 11.56 11.24
C LYS A 169 5.03 12.12 10.94
N ASN A 170 4.94 13.09 10.03
CA ASN A 170 3.67 13.71 9.62
C ASN A 170 2.86 12.88 8.59
N ARG A 171 3.42 11.79 8.06
CA ARG A 171 2.80 10.97 7.02
C ARG A 171 2.38 9.62 7.60
N LYS A 172 1.25 9.58 8.30
CA LYS A 172 0.73 8.33 8.88
C LYS A 172 0.41 7.30 7.79
N VAL A 173 0.61 6.02 8.12
CA VAL A 173 0.22 4.90 7.26
C VAL A 173 -1.30 4.84 7.10
N LYS A 174 -1.74 4.87 5.84
CA LYS A 174 -3.14 4.77 5.41
C LYS A 174 -3.54 3.31 5.17
N ARG A 175 -4.86 3.04 5.20
CA ARG A 175 -5.46 1.72 4.97
C ARG A 175 -4.98 1.02 3.69
N GLU A 176 -4.85 1.77 2.61
CA GLU A 176 -4.40 1.28 1.30
C GLU A 176 -3.04 0.58 1.33
N HIS A 177 -2.12 1.00 2.21
CA HIS A 177 -0.83 0.32 2.38
C HIS A 177 -0.98 -1.02 3.11
N ILE A 178 -1.85 -1.08 4.13
CA ILE A 178 -2.14 -2.34 4.83
C ILE A 178 -2.84 -3.33 3.89
N GLN A 179 -3.69 -2.83 2.98
CA GLN A 179 -4.32 -3.64 1.94
C GLN A 179 -3.32 -4.27 0.97
N GLN A 180 -2.24 -3.55 0.62
CA GLN A 180 -1.18 -4.09 -0.23
C GLN A 180 -0.50 -5.29 0.45
N LEU A 181 -0.11 -5.17 1.72
CA LEU A 181 0.43 -6.30 2.48
C LEU A 181 -0.56 -7.47 2.54
N ARG A 182 -1.85 -7.19 2.76
CA ARG A 182 -2.86 -8.25 2.81
C ARG A 182 -2.98 -9.02 1.49
N GLY A 183 -2.82 -8.34 0.35
CA GLY A 183 -2.78 -8.96 -0.97
C GLY A 183 -1.57 -9.89 -1.14
N GLN A 184 -0.40 -9.50 -0.63
CA GLN A 184 0.80 -10.34 -0.64
C GLN A 184 0.63 -11.57 0.25
N MET A 185 0.07 -11.39 1.45
CA MET A 185 -0.29 -12.50 2.33
C MET A 185 -1.22 -13.51 1.66
N ALA A 186 -2.22 -13.05 0.88
CA ALA A 186 -3.10 -13.94 0.14
C ALA A 186 -2.36 -14.69 -0.98
N THR A 187 -1.44 -14.02 -1.66
CA THR A 187 -0.65 -14.60 -2.76
C THR A 187 0.29 -15.70 -2.26
N GLU A 188 0.94 -15.49 -1.11
CA GLU A 188 1.84 -16.46 -0.49
C GLU A 188 1.12 -17.48 0.41
N ASN A 189 -0.21 -17.41 0.51
CA ASN A 189 -1.04 -18.24 1.39
C ASN A 189 -0.55 -18.24 2.85
N VAL A 190 -0.39 -17.01 3.38
CA VAL A 190 0.04 -16.69 4.74
C VAL A 190 -1.11 -16.00 5.50
N ASP A 191 -1.42 -16.50 6.69
CA ASP A 191 -2.61 -16.06 7.46
C ASP A 191 -2.36 -14.86 8.37
N LYS A 192 -1.09 -14.57 8.70
CA LYS A 192 -0.69 -13.51 9.63
C LYS A 192 0.42 -12.64 9.05
N GLY A 193 0.42 -11.36 9.41
CA GLY A 193 1.46 -10.45 8.97
C GLY A 193 1.70 -9.31 9.95
N GLY A 194 2.74 -8.53 9.68
CA GLY A 194 3.15 -7.40 10.51
C GLY A 194 3.45 -6.19 9.64
N TYR A 195 3.18 -5.00 10.20
CA TYR A 195 3.49 -3.74 9.55
C TYR A 195 4.26 -2.84 10.50
N CYS A 196 5.53 -2.57 10.19
CA CYS A 196 6.40 -1.69 10.96
C CYS A 196 6.42 -0.29 10.34
N ALA A 197 6.15 0.77 11.11
CA ALA A 197 6.21 2.14 10.60
C ALA A 197 6.69 3.18 11.61
N THR A 198 7.56 4.10 11.17
CA THR A 198 8.03 5.21 12.02
C THR A 198 6.99 6.30 12.24
N SER A 199 6.07 6.49 11.30
CA SER A 199 5.07 7.57 11.33
C SER A 199 3.76 7.20 12.03
N GLY A 200 3.61 5.93 12.45
CA GLY A 200 2.38 5.41 13.01
C GLY A 200 1.25 5.27 11.98
N PHE A 201 0.04 5.01 12.48
CA PHE A 201 -1.08 4.53 11.66
C PHE A 201 -2.32 5.40 11.83
N THR A 202 -3.07 5.59 10.74
CA THR A 202 -4.40 6.20 10.77
C THR A 202 -5.42 5.24 11.40
N LYS A 203 -6.54 5.77 11.92
CA LYS A 203 -7.61 4.94 12.51
C LYS A 203 -8.13 3.87 11.53
N PRO A 204 -8.45 4.19 10.25
CA PRO A 204 -8.85 3.18 9.28
C PRO A 204 -7.80 2.11 9.00
N ALA A 205 -6.50 2.46 9.07
CA ALA A 205 -5.43 1.48 8.92
C ALA A 205 -5.41 0.48 10.10
N ARG A 206 -5.59 0.97 11.33
CA ARG A 206 -5.67 0.12 12.54
C ARG A 206 -6.86 -0.83 12.50
N GLU A 207 -8.04 -0.32 12.15
CA GLU A 207 -9.27 -1.13 12.03
C GLU A 207 -9.12 -2.22 10.96
N TYR A 208 -8.58 -1.85 9.78
CA TYR A 208 -8.36 -2.83 8.71
C TYR A 208 -7.32 -3.88 9.07
N ALA A 209 -6.21 -3.49 9.71
CA ALA A 209 -5.17 -4.41 10.15
C ALA A 209 -5.70 -5.45 11.14
N MET A 210 -6.45 -5.00 12.14
CA MET A 210 -7.08 -5.86 13.14
C MET A 210 -8.04 -6.88 12.49
N ALA A 211 -8.84 -6.45 11.51
CA ALA A 211 -9.77 -7.33 10.79
C ALA A 211 -9.09 -8.34 9.85
N ASN A 212 -7.78 -8.19 9.60
CA ASN A 212 -7.04 -8.95 8.59
C ASN A 212 -5.80 -9.68 9.17
N ASN A 213 -5.74 -9.88 10.49
CA ASN A 213 -4.62 -10.53 11.18
C ASN A 213 -3.26 -9.89 10.87
N ILE A 214 -3.23 -8.55 10.79
CA ILE A 214 -2.00 -7.78 10.63
C ILE A 214 -1.70 -7.02 11.92
N GLU A 215 -0.55 -7.32 12.52
CA GLU A 215 -0.07 -6.61 13.70
C GLU A 215 0.65 -5.31 13.30
N LEU A 216 0.47 -4.26 14.09
CA LEU A 216 1.02 -2.94 13.80
C LEU A 216 2.09 -2.56 14.81
N PHE A 217 3.30 -2.31 14.31
CA PHE A 217 4.46 -1.92 15.09
C PHE A 217 4.84 -0.49 14.75
N ASP A 218 4.43 0.46 15.59
CA ASP A 218 4.93 1.83 15.44
C ASP A 218 6.35 1.96 16.01
N GLN A 219 6.94 3.14 15.80
CA GLN A 219 8.29 3.43 16.29
C GLN A 219 8.44 3.19 17.79
N HIS A 220 7.43 3.52 18.59
CA HIS A 220 7.48 3.37 20.03
C HIS A 220 7.52 1.88 20.40
N THR A 221 6.64 1.06 19.83
CA THR A 221 6.64 -0.39 20.04
C THR A 221 7.98 -1.01 19.65
N LEU A 222 8.51 -0.68 18.46
CA LEU A 222 9.82 -1.20 18.02
C LEU A 222 10.96 -0.79 18.96
N THR A 223 10.97 0.48 19.41
CA THR A 223 11.99 1.00 20.32
C THR A 223 11.95 0.28 21.66
N LYS A 224 10.73 0.07 22.19
CA LYS A 224 10.51 -0.69 23.42
C LYS A 224 11.04 -2.12 23.28
N SER A 225 10.60 -2.85 22.24
CA SER A 225 11.04 -4.22 22.00
C SER A 225 12.56 -4.33 21.84
N PHE A 226 13.20 -3.41 21.13
CA PHE A 226 14.66 -3.36 21.04
C PHE A 226 15.31 -3.14 22.41
N ASN A 227 14.81 -2.18 23.19
CA ASN A 227 15.43 -1.81 24.47
C ASN A 227 15.25 -2.89 25.56
N GLU A 228 14.25 -3.76 25.41
CA GLU A 228 14.02 -4.95 26.26
C GLU A 228 14.95 -6.13 25.92
N LEU A 229 15.65 -6.12 24.78
CA LEU A 229 16.65 -7.12 24.45
C LEU A 229 17.83 -7.08 25.43
N LYS A 230 18.56 -8.20 25.52
CA LYS A 230 19.79 -8.27 26.31
C LYS A 230 20.80 -7.27 25.78
N MET A 231 21.61 -6.70 26.68
CA MET A 231 22.61 -5.69 26.32
C MET A 231 23.56 -6.17 25.21
N TYR A 232 23.96 -7.44 25.23
CA TYR A 232 24.79 -8.05 24.19
C TYR A 232 24.13 -8.00 22.81
N ASP A 233 22.85 -8.35 22.71
CA ASP A 233 22.10 -8.31 21.44
C ASP A 233 21.97 -6.87 20.95
N ARG A 234 21.65 -5.92 21.84
CA ARG A 234 21.57 -4.49 21.48
C ARG A 234 22.89 -3.96 20.90
N GLN A 235 24.02 -4.33 21.50
CA GLN A 235 25.35 -3.95 21.02
C GLN A 235 25.64 -4.51 19.62
N LEU A 236 25.38 -5.79 19.39
CA LEU A 236 25.59 -6.43 18.09
C LEU A 236 24.73 -5.78 17.00
N ILE A 237 23.43 -5.58 17.29
CA ILE A 237 22.51 -4.96 16.35
C ILE A 237 22.95 -3.54 16.02
N LEU A 238 23.31 -2.72 17.01
CA LEU A 238 23.75 -1.34 16.76
C LEU A 238 25.05 -1.28 15.98
N ARG A 239 25.98 -2.21 16.21
CA ARG A 239 27.22 -2.30 15.43
C ARG A 239 26.92 -2.57 13.96
N GLU A 240 26.03 -3.50 13.66
CA GLU A 240 25.66 -3.84 12.28
C GLU A 240 24.81 -2.72 11.62
N LEU A 241 23.87 -2.16 12.38
CA LEU A 241 22.96 -1.11 11.92
C LEU A 241 23.71 0.16 11.52
N LEU A 242 24.73 0.54 12.30
CA LEU A 242 25.46 1.80 12.18
C LEU A 242 26.84 1.63 11.51
N ASP A 243 27.10 0.47 10.91
CA ASP A 243 28.32 0.26 10.15
C ASP A 243 28.31 1.02 8.81
N GLY A 244 29.41 1.70 8.50
CA GLY A 244 29.57 2.45 7.25
C GLY A 244 28.54 3.58 7.05
N ASP A 245 28.11 3.78 5.80
CA ASP A 245 27.13 4.81 5.45
C ASP A 245 25.70 4.35 5.79
N TYR A 246 25.24 4.69 6.99
CA TYR A 246 23.91 4.33 7.49
C TYR A 246 22.84 5.41 7.24
N TRP A 247 23.22 6.62 6.81
CA TRP A 247 22.31 7.77 6.70
C TRP A 247 21.98 8.15 5.26
N THR A 248 22.87 7.92 4.30
CA THR A 248 22.59 8.23 2.89
C THR A 248 21.47 7.34 2.40
N PRO A 249 20.39 7.90 1.84
CA PRO A 249 19.28 7.10 1.35
C PRO A 249 19.73 6.15 0.23
N SER A 250 19.24 4.91 0.22
CA SER A 250 19.44 3.96 -0.87
C SER A 250 18.37 4.08 -1.95
N CYS A 251 18.72 3.82 -3.21
CA CYS A 251 17.77 3.76 -4.31
C CYS A 251 16.82 2.56 -4.14
N PRO A 252 15.48 2.75 -4.17
CA PRO A 252 14.54 1.64 -4.00
C PRO A 252 14.61 0.62 -5.15
N SER A 253 14.96 1.05 -6.36
CA SER A 253 14.99 0.15 -7.54
C SER A 253 16.26 -0.66 -7.69
N CYS A 254 17.44 -0.11 -7.35
CA CYS A 254 18.72 -0.82 -7.54
C CYS A 254 19.54 -0.98 -6.27
N GLY A 255 19.14 -0.35 -5.18
CA GLY A 255 19.75 -0.47 -3.87
C GLY A 255 21.06 0.29 -3.63
N GLU A 256 21.59 0.97 -4.63
CA GLU A 256 22.79 1.80 -4.52
C GLU A 256 22.51 3.07 -3.69
N LYS A 257 23.52 3.54 -2.96
CA LYS A 257 23.44 4.82 -2.26
C LYS A 257 23.20 5.97 -3.24
N PHE A 258 22.30 6.87 -2.86
CA PHE A 258 22.08 8.09 -3.61
C PHE A 258 23.30 9.01 -3.55
N ALA A 259 23.40 9.89 -4.55
CA ALA A 259 24.46 10.86 -4.64
C ALA A 259 23.92 12.26 -4.91
N LYS A 260 24.75 13.26 -4.64
CA LYS A 260 24.46 14.64 -5.00
C LYS A 260 24.56 14.80 -6.53
N ILE A 261 23.45 15.16 -7.16
CA ILE A 261 23.35 15.44 -8.60
C ILE A 261 22.91 16.88 -8.81
N ARG A 262 23.64 17.60 -9.67
CA ARG A 262 23.30 18.97 -10.06
C ARG A 262 22.20 18.97 -11.13
N GLN A 263 21.12 19.70 -10.86
CA GLN A 263 20.01 19.89 -11.79
C GLN A 263 20.32 21.01 -12.80
N LYS A 264 19.54 21.07 -13.90
CA LYS A 264 19.66 22.10 -14.94
C LYS A 264 19.45 23.53 -14.40
N ASN A 265 18.62 23.69 -13.37
CA ASN A 265 18.36 24.96 -12.68
C ASN A 265 19.47 25.34 -11.67
N GLY A 266 20.58 24.58 -11.61
CA GLY A 266 21.69 24.80 -10.69
C GLY A 266 21.50 24.23 -9.28
N LYS A 267 20.28 23.82 -8.90
CA LYS A 267 20.00 23.21 -7.59
C LYS A 267 20.58 21.81 -7.47
N MET A 268 20.82 21.38 -6.24
CA MET A 268 21.33 20.05 -5.93
C MET A 268 20.20 19.14 -5.45
N LYS A 269 20.23 17.87 -5.88
CA LYS A 269 19.29 16.84 -5.42
C LYS A 269 19.98 15.50 -5.16
N TRP A 270 19.28 14.62 -4.48
CA TRP A 270 19.62 13.20 -4.45
C TRP A 270 19.31 12.54 -5.81
N GLY A 271 20.22 11.73 -6.34
CA GLY A 271 19.99 11.00 -7.57
C GLY A 271 20.86 9.76 -7.72
N CYS A 272 20.29 8.74 -8.36
CA CYS A 272 20.91 7.42 -8.47
C CYS A 272 22.06 7.48 -9.47
N LYS A 273 23.27 7.06 -9.06
CA LYS A 273 24.44 7.03 -9.95
C LYS A 273 24.33 5.97 -11.05
N LYS A 274 23.64 4.86 -10.77
CA LYS A 274 23.55 3.71 -11.66
C LYS A 274 22.59 3.92 -12.82
N VAL A 275 21.40 4.47 -12.55
CA VAL A 275 20.35 4.67 -13.56
C VAL A 275 19.71 6.04 -13.36
N LYS A 276 19.83 6.93 -14.35
CA LYS A 276 19.29 8.30 -14.27
C LYS A 276 17.78 8.36 -14.07
N ALA A 277 17.04 7.36 -14.55
CA ALA A 277 15.59 7.25 -14.40
C ALA A 277 15.17 6.81 -12.98
N HIS A 278 16.07 6.20 -12.19
CA HIS A 278 15.80 5.92 -10.79
C HIS A 278 15.85 7.23 -10.02
N GLY A 279 14.67 7.80 -9.80
CA GLY A 279 14.49 9.12 -9.23
C GLY A 279 14.04 9.08 -7.77
N TRP A 280 14.22 10.23 -7.10
CA TRP A 280 13.63 10.51 -5.79
C TRP A 280 12.10 10.36 -5.77
N THR A 281 11.43 10.48 -6.91
CA THR A 281 9.97 10.28 -7.04
C THR A 281 9.51 8.86 -6.65
N GLN A 282 10.42 7.89 -6.56
CA GLN A 282 10.13 6.55 -6.02
C GLN A 282 10.40 6.44 -4.52
N MET A 283 11.02 7.45 -3.90
CA MET A 283 11.23 7.55 -2.47
C MET A 283 10.06 8.24 -1.78
N HIS A 284 8.99 7.49 -1.54
CA HIS A 284 7.92 7.91 -0.63
C HIS A 284 8.40 7.99 0.86
N TYR A 285 9.71 7.88 1.12
CA TYR A 285 10.33 7.51 2.40
C TYR A 285 10.87 8.68 3.25
N TYR A 286 10.79 9.90 2.73
CA TYR A 286 11.37 11.09 3.38
C TYR A 286 10.37 12.23 3.47
#